data_AF-A0A8X8A1V4-F1
#
_entry.id   AF-A0A8X8A1V4-F1
#
_cell.length_a   1.000
_cell.length_b   1.000
_cell.length_c   1.000
_cell.angle_alpha   90.00
_cell.angle_beta   90.00
_cell.angle_gamma   90.00
#
_symmetry.space_group_name_H-M   'P 1'
#
loop_
_entity.id
_entity.type
_entity.pdbx_description
1 polymer ?
#
loop_
_entity_poly.entity_id
_entity_poly.type
_entity_poly.pdbx_seq_one_letter_code
_entity_poly.pdbx_strand_id
1 'polypeptide(L)'
;MKVPSFPGDVAMALIDEELGQPWQNIYSELSPSRVAAASLGQVHKGRVKENGDLVAVKEWRSFVLETVTVDLSIIRNLGLAL
;
A
#
# COMPACT_ATOMS: atom_id res chain seq x y z
N MET A 1 -15.28 10.36 0.62
CA MET A 1 -14.15 10.64 -0.28
C MET A 1 -13.68 9.31 -0.87
N LYS A 2 -13.85 9.07 -2.17
CA LYS A 2 -13.51 7.77 -2.79
C LYS A 2 -12.10 7.88 -3.34
N VAL A 3 -11.12 7.40 -2.56
CA VAL A 3 -9.72 7.34 -2.99
C VAL A 3 -9.60 6.30 -4.12
N PRO A 4 -9.02 6.65 -5.29
CA PRO A 4 -8.90 5.73 -6.42
C PRO A 4 -8.23 4.41 -6.01
N SER A 5 -8.89 3.28 -6.21
CA SER A 5 -8.24 1.97 -6.07
C SER A 5 -7.61 1.56 -7.38
N PHE A 6 -6.49 0.86 -7.32
CA PHE A 6 -6.02 0.01 -8.40
C PHE A 6 -6.59 -1.41 -8.22
N PRO A 7 -6.63 -2.21 -9.31
CA PRO A 7 -7.08 -3.61 -9.29
C PRO A 7 -6.35 -4.49 -8.26
N GLY A 8 -7.03 -5.51 -7.73
CA GLY A 8 -6.49 -6.36 -6.67
C GLY A 8 -5.33 -7.25 -7.11
N ASP A 9 -5.26 -7.63 -8.38
CA ASP A 9 -4.11 -8.31 -8.99
C ASP A 9 -2.85 -7.44 -8.95
N VAL A 10 -2.98 -6.14 -9.24
CA VAL A 10 -1.88 -5.17 -9.08
C VAL A 10 -1.47 -5.06 -7.61
N ALA A 11 -2.42 -5.10 -6.66
CA ALA A 11 -2.11 -5.11 -5.23
C ALA A 11 -1.31 -6.34 -4.81
N MET A 12 -1.70 -7.53 -5.26
CA MET A 12 -0.98 -8.75 -4.94
C MET A 12 0.44 -8.75 -5.52
N ALA A 13 0.61 -8.26 -6.75
CA ALA A 13 1.93 -8.15 -7.35
C ALA A 13 2.85 -7.17 -6.59
N LEU A 14 2.32 -6.03 -6.13
CA LEU A 14 3.07 -5.09 -5.30
C LEU A 14 3.43 -5.68 -3.94
N ILE A 15 2.52 -6.44 -3.33
CA ILE A 15 2.79 -7.14 -2.06
C ILE A 15 3.90 -8.18 -2.25
N ASP A 16 3.89 -8.95 -3.35
CA ASP A 16 4.97 -9.89 -3.67
C ASP A 16 6.32 -9.19 -3.83
N GLU A 17 6.34 -8.02 -4.48
CA GLU A 17 7.53 -7.20 -4.66
C GLU A 17 8.05 -6.66 -3.32
N GLU A 18 7.18 -6.08 -2.48
CA GLU A 18 7.55 -5.55 -1.16
C GLU A 18 8.04 -6.65 -0.20
N LEU A 19 7.49 -7.86 -0.29
CA LEU A 19 7.90 -9.01 0.52
C LEU A 19 9.16 -9.71 -0.02
N GLY A 20 9.53 -9.46 -1.27
CA GLY A 20 10.64 -10.13 -1.96
C GLY A 20 10.40 -11.62 -2.25
N GLN A 21 9.18 -12.10 -2.06
CA GLN A 21 8.76 -13.48 -2.30
C GLN A 21 7.23 -13.54 -2.45
N PRO A 22 6.68 -14.63 -3.04
CA PRO A 22 5.24 -14.80 -3.16
C PRO A 22 4.54 -14.74 -1.79
N TRP A 23 3.49 -13.93 -1.68
CA TRP A 23 2.75 -13.68 -0.44
C TRP A 23 2.18 -14.97 0.15
N GLN A 24 1.91 -15.98 -0.67
CA GLN A 24 1.41 -17.31 -0.27
C GLN A 24 2.42 -18.10 0.61
N ASN A 25 3.68 -17.65 0.65
CA ASN A 25 4.68 -18.18 1.59
C ASN A 25 4.46 -17.66 3.01
N ILE A 26 3.90 -16.45 3.16
CA ILE A 26 3.72 -15.75 4.45
C ILE A 26 2.27 -15.84 4.92
N TYR A 27 1.30 -15.63 4.02
CA TYR A 27 -0.12 -15.65 4.34
C TYR A 27 -0.79 -16.89 3.75
N SER A 28 -1.68 -17.51 4.54
CA SER A 28 -2.54 -18.61 4.08
C SER A 28 -3.76 -18.11 3.32
N GLU A 29 -4.22 -16.89 3.63
CA GLU A 29 -5.33 -16.21 2.96
C GLU A 29 -4.97 -14.74 2.77
N LEU A 30 -5.27 -14.17 1.61
CA LEU A 30 -5.18 -12.74 1.38
C LEU A 30 -6.27 -12.33 0.38
N SER A 31 -7.17 -11.45 0.81
CA SER A 31 -8.32 -11.04 0.00
C SER A 31 -7.91 -10.06 -1.10
N PRO A 32 -8.19 -10.34 -2.39
CA PRO A 32 -7.93 -9.39 -3.48
C PRO A 32 -8.86 -8.17 -3.43
N SER A 33 -9.99 -8.28 -2.75
CA SER A 33 -10.84 -7.12 -2.46
C SER A 33 -10.30 -6.35 -1.26
N ARG A 34 -10.12 -5.04 -1.45
CA ARG A 34 -9.78 -4.12 -0.36
C ARG A 34 -10.91 -4.07 0.68
N VAL A 35 -10.54 -4.04 1.93
CA VAL A 35 -11.45 -3.87 3.09
C VAL A 35 -11.64 -2.39 3.39
N ALA A 36 -10.62 -1.57 3.16
CA ALA A 36 -10.66 -0.13 3.37
C ALA A 36 -9.72 0.61 2.40
N ALA A 37 -10.04 1.87 2.13
CA ALA A 37 -9.09 2.80 1.55
C ALA A 37 -8.32 3.48 2.68
N ALA A 38 -6.99 3.44 2.64
CA ALA A 38 -6.14 4.25 3.51
C ALA A 38 -5.73 5.53 2.79
N SER A 39 -5.23 6.52 3.53
CA SER A 39 -4.79 7.81 2.96
C SER A 39 -3.74 7.64 1.85
N LEU A 40 -2.83 6.69 2.00
CA LEU A 40 -1.68 6.47 1.11
C LEU A 40 -1.62 5.07 0.49
N GLY A 41 -2.69 4.27 0.63
CA GLY A 41 -2.67 2.85 0.27
C GLY A 41 -4.06 2.21 0.30
N GLN A 42 -4.14 0.90 0.08
CA GLN A 42 -5.33 0.12 0.39
C GLN A 42 -5.03 -0.86 1.52
N VAL A 43 -6.08 -1.44 2.09
CA VAL A 43 -5.97 -2.41 3.17
C VAL A 43 -6.68 -3.68 2.75
N HIS A 44 -5.98 -4.80 2.85
CA HIS A 44 -6.46 -6.13 2.54
C HIS A 44 -6.56 -6.97 3.81
N LYS A 45 -7.58 -7.82 3.88
CA LYS A 45 -7.69 -8.80 4.96
C LYS A 45 -6.83 -10.00 4.61
N GLY A 46 -5.98 -10.42 5.55
CA GLY A 46 -5.17 -11.62 5.39
C GLY A 46 -5.19 -12.51 6.63
N ARG A 47 -4.60 -13.68 6.48
CA ARG A 47 -4.33 -14.63 7.56
C ARG A 47 -2.89 -15.10 7.48
N VAL A 48 -2.15 -14.99 8.57
CA VAL A 48 -0.76 -15.46 8.63
C VAL A 48 -0.72 -16.98 8.62
N LYS A 49 0.17 -17.55 7.81
CA LYS A 49 0.26 -19.00 7.60
C LYS A 49 0.80 -19.75 8.80
N GLU A 50 1.76 -19.17 9.50
CA GLU A 50 2.48 -19.82 10.61
C GLU A 50 1.62 -19.99 11.85
N ASN A 51 0.88 -18.96 12.24
CA ASN A 51 0.12 -18.92 13.49
C ASN A 51 -1.40 -18.80 13.32
N GLY A 52 -1.88 -18.56 12.09
CA GLY A 52 -3.30 -18.42 11.79
C GLY A 52 -3.90 -17.06 12.12
N ASP A 53 -3.10 -16.06 12.51
CA ASP A 53 -3.58 -14.76 12.94
C ASP A 53 -4.28 -13.99 11.83
N LEU A 54 -5.41 -13.37 12.17
CA LEU A 54 -6.10 -12.44 11.29
C LEU A 54 -5.37 -11.08 11.29
N VAL A 55 -4.98 -10.63 10.11
CA VAL A 55 -4.21 -9.41 9.94
C VAL A 55 -4.84 -8.48 8.90
N ALA A 56 -4.57 -7.19 9.07
CA ALA A 56 -4.81 -6.17 8.07
C ALA A 56 -3.47 -5.86 7.38
N VAL A 57 -3.36 -6.20 6.10
CA VAL A 57 -2.18 -5.94 5.27
C VAL A 57 -2.41 -4.61 4.55
N LYS A 58 -1.48 -3.66 4.68
CA LYS A 58 -1.58 -2.34 4.03
C LYS A 58 -0.41 -2.16 3.09
N GLU A 59 -0.67 -2.09 1.79
CA GLU A 59 0.32 -1.77 0.78
C GLU A 59 0.43 -0.26 0.53
N TRP A 60 1.61 0.20 0.13
CA TRP A 60 1.84 1.59 -0.22
C TRP A 60 1.53 1.86 -1.70
N ARG A 61 1.01 3.05 -2.03
CA ARG A 61 0.88 3.46 -3.42
C ARG A 61 2.24 3.79 -4.03
N SER A 62 2.51 3.23 -5.22
CA SER A 62 3.77 3.37 -5.96
C SER A 62 4.21 4.80 -6.32
N PHE A 63 3.38 5.83 -6.10
CA PHE A 63 3.68 7.24 -6.45
C PHE A 63 3.70 8.21 -5.26
N VAL A 64 3.58 7.71 -4.03
CA VAL A 64 3.53 8.59 -2.84
C VAL A 64 4.84 9.36 -2.70
N LEU A 65 5.99 8.71 -2.88
CA LEU A 65 7.29 9.35 -2.71
C LEU A 65 7.52 10.47 -3.73
N GLU A 66 7.18 10.24 -5.00
CA GLU A 66 7.34 11.25 -6.05
C GLU A 66 6.44 12.46 -5.78
N THR A 67 5.18 12.21 -5.42
CA THR A 67 4.21 13.28 -5.13
C THR A 67 4.63 14.10 -3.91
N VAL A 68 5.02 13.44 -2.81
CA VAL A 68 5.49 14.11 -1.59
C VAL A 68 6.78 14.89 -1.85
N THR A 69 7.67 14.38 -2.72
CA THR A 69 8.91 15.09 -3.07
C THR A 69 8.62 16.38 -3.82
N VAL A 70 7.70 16.35 -4.80
CA VAL A 70 7.26 17.55 -5.52
C VAL A 70 6.64 18.55 -4.55
N ASP A 71 5.72 18.12 -3.69
CA ASP A 71 5.08 18.99 -2.69
C ASP A 71 6.10 19.67 -1.78
N LEU A 72 7.06 18.90 -1.23
CA LEU A 72 8.12 19.44 -0.39
C LEU A 72 9.04 20.41 -1.15
N SER A 73 9.31 20.15 -2.43
CA SER A 73 10.12 21.06 -3.26
C SER A 73 9.44 22.41 -3.46
N ILE A 74 8.11 22.41 -3.66
CA ILE A 74 7.31 23.63 -3.81
C ILE A 74 7.29 24.41 -2.48
N ILE A 75 7.04 23.74 -1.36
CA ILE A 75 7.04 24.36 -0.02
C ILE A 75 8.40 24.99 0.28
N ARG A 76 9.50 24.27 0.00
CA ARG A 76 10.87 24.78 0.19
C ARG A 76 11.14 26.02 -0.65
N ASN A 77 10.73 26.02 -1.92
CA ASN A 77 10.95 27.15 -2.81
C ASN A 77 10.14 28.38 -2.38
N LEU A 78 8.90 28.20 -1.91
CA LEU A 78 8.09 29.28 -1.37
C LEU A 78 8.65 29.84 -0.05
N GLY A 79 9.09 28.96 0.86
CA GLY A 79 9.66 29.37 2.15
C GLY A 79 11.01 30.08 2.04
N LEU A 80 11.75 29.91 0.93
CA LEU A 80 12.97 30.65 0.63
C LEU A 80 12.71 31.98 -0.10
N ALA A 81 11.51 32.16 -0.65
CA ALA A 81 11.09 33.37 -1.37
C ALA A 81 10.37 34.40 -0.48
N LEU A 82 10.12 34.05 0.80
CA LEU A 82 9.55 34.89 1.85
C LEU A 82 10.63 35.24 2.88
#